data_AF-A0A2G8L7H1-F1
#
_entry.id   AF-A0A2G8L7H1-F1
#
_cell.length_a   1.000
_cell.length_b   1.000
_cell.length_c   1.000
_cell.angle_alpha   90.00
_cell.angle_beta   90.00
_cell.angle_gamma   90.00
#
_symmetry.space_group_name_H-M   'P 1'
#
loop_
_entity.id
_entity.type
_entity.pdbx_description
1 polymer ?
#
loop_
_entity_poly.entity_id
_entity_poly.type
_entity_poly.pdbx_seq_one_letter_code
_entity_poly.pdbx_strand_id
1 'polypeptide(L)'
;GDQLCLACAPQSKTSDRSSEQVLLAAQGFGNRLCFLEEASCQNTPPDLSLCVYVLEQSLSVRALQEMVSTDCMETATQAGNRTLLYGHAILLRHSLSEMYLACLCTSSSRDKLAFDVGLQETVQGEACWWTIHPASKQRSEGEKVRIGDDLILVSVSSERYLHLASAKGNSHPLRVQASFQQTLWTVWPISSSTVKPHSLSFVNGLDVLRFFHGHLDEFLTVPPIGCKDDENNCIVNYQTGAVASFARSLWRIEIVSKKWNGGYISWGQPCRIRHITSGKYLAVINGKDICIVPRSHGDLEEMVFCLQPSKADTVCWDSEQDHGMGSADIKYGDSTAFIQHVSTSLWLSHMVVENLQIRSGKPTERKAMMHPEGHMDDGFSVARARGEEAKSAGIIRKSTSLFLHFIRYVRV
;
A
#
# COMPACT_ATOMS: atom_id res chain seq x y z
N GLY A 1 -0.33 -16.07 7.10
CA GLY A 1 -0.18 -14.69 7.56
C GLY A 1 0.61 -13.78 6.62
N ASP A 2 1.12 -14.29 5.49
CA ASP A 2 1.88 -13.50 4.52
C ASP A 2 0.96 -12.49 3.81
N GLN A 3 1.53 -11.36 3.42
CA GLN A 3 0.84 -10.33 2.66
C GLN A 3 1.13 -10.46 1.17
N LEU A 4 0.10 -10.31 0.36
CA LEU A 4 0.16 -10.44 -1.09
C LEU A 4 -0.83 -9.52 -1.80
N CYS A 5 -0.57 -9.28 -3.08
CA CYS A 5 -1.54 -8.73 -4.03
C CYS A 5 -1.90 -9.80 -5.07
N LEU A 6 -3.15 -9.78 -5.55
CA LEU A 6 -3.56 -10.56 -6.70
C LEU A 6 -3.46 -9.69 -7.95
N ALA A 7 -2.63 -10.10 -8.91
CA ALA A 7 -2.41 -9.40 -10.16
C ALA A 7 -2.98 -10.20 -11.33
N CYS A 8 -3.48 -9.53 -12.36
CA CYS A 8 -3.81 -10.17 -13.63
C CYS A 8 -3.49 -9.23 -14.79
N ALA A 9 -3.42 -9.79 -16.00
CA ALA A 9 -3.30 -9.02 -17.23
C ALA A 9 -4.64 -9.05 -17.98
N PRO A 10 -5.22 -7.90 -18.35
CA PRO A 10 -6.39 -7.84 -19.20
C PRO A 10 -6.05 -8.42 -20.58
N GLN A 11 -6.90 -9.29 -21.10
CA GLN A 11 -6.78 -9.80 -22.46
C GLN A 11 -7.18 -8.71 -23.46
N SER A 12 -6.24 -7.81 -23.76
CA SER A 12 -6.36 -6.84 -24.85
C SER A 12 -6.15 -7.54 -26.20
N LYS A 13 -7.12 -7.42 -27.13
CA LYS A 13 -6.99 -7.91 -28.52
C LYS A 13 -6.12 -7.00 -29.40
N THR A 14 -5.60 -5.91 -28.87
CA THR A 14 -4.76 -4.95 -29.60
C THR A 14 -3.31 -5.09 -29.19
N SER A 15 -2.45 -5.39 -30.15
CA SER A 15 -1.04 -5.76 -30.01
C SER A 15 -0.08 -4.63 -29.60
N ASP A 16 -0.60 -3.51 -29.06
CA ASP A 16 0.17 -2.26 -28.98
C ASP A 16 0.14 -1.58 -27.60
N ARG A 17 -0.17 -2.34 -26.54
CA ARG A 17 0.08 -1.89 -25.17
C ARG A 17 0.91 -2.94 -24.46
N SER A 18 2.11 -2.56 -24.04
CA SER A 18 2.89 -3.29 -23.04
C SER A 18 1.96 -3.78 -21.94
N SER A 19 1.92 -5.08 -21.70
CA SER A 19 0.96 -5.78 -20.82
C SER A 19 0.62 -4.99 -19.55
N GLU A 20 -0.49 -4.24 -19.58
CA GLU A 20 -0.97 -3.43 -18.46
C GLU A 20 -1.44 -4.36 -17.33
N GLN A 21 -0.58 -4.67 -16.36
CA GLN A 21 -0.97 -5.46 -15.20
C GLN A 21 -1.87 -4.64 -14.28
N VAL A 22 -2.93 -5.25 -13.79
CA VAL A 22 -3.87 -4.67 -12.82
C VAL A 22 -3.90 -5.51 -11.54
N LEU A 23 -4.13 -4.85 -10.41
CA LEU A 23 -4.24 -5.47 -9.09
C LEU A 23 -5.69 -5.49 -8.64
N LEU A 24 -6.09 -6.56 -7.96
CA LEU A 24 -7.35 -6.60 -7.22
C LEU A 24 -7.26 -5.62 -6.05
N ALA A 25 -8.22 -4.70 -5.97
CA ALA A 25 -8.29 -3.69 -4.94
C ALA A 25 -9.68 -3.61 -4.32
N ALA A 26 -9.73 -3.16 -3.07
CA ALA A 26 -10.99 -2.88 -2.40
C ALA A 26 -10.85 -1.70 -1.44
N GLN A 27 -11.93 -0.95 -1.26
CA GLN A 27 -11.94 0.20 -0.35
C GLN A 27 -12.29 -0.22 1.08
N GLY A 28 -13.20 -1.19 1.23
CA GLY A 28 -13.72 -1.66 2.51
C GLY A 28 -14.75 -0.69 3.09
N PHE A 29 -14.28 0.35 3.78
CA PHE A 29 -15.19 1.34 4.39
C PHE A 29 -15.83 2.23 3.30
N GLY A 30 -17.16 2.36 3.33
CA GLY A 30 -17.93 3.15 2.35
C GLY A 30 -18.17 2.47 1.00
N ASN A 31 -17.29 1.53 0.58
CA ASN A 31 -17.52 0.71 -0.60
C ASN A 31 -16.96 -0.72 -0.40
N ARG A 32 -17.87 -1.71 -0.45
CA ARG A 32 -17.55 -3.13 -0.27
C ARG A 32 -17.15 -3.84 -1.56
N LEU A 33 -17.46 -3.28 -2.72
CA LEU A 33 -17.15 -3.91 -4.00
C LEU A 33 -15.66 -3.84 -4.30
N CYS A 34 -15.13 -4.91 -4.87
CA CYS A 34 -13.77 -4.91 -5.40
C CYS A 34 -13.73 -4.17 -6.74
N PHE A 35 -12.59 -3.56 -7.01
CA PHE A 35 -12.27 -2.89 -8.26
C PHE A 35 -10.82 -3.20 -8.64
N LEU A 36 -10.32 -2.54 -9.69
CA LEU A 36 -8.99 -2.78 -10.22
C LEU A 36 -8.14 -1.53 -10.10
N GLU A 37 -6.91 -1.75 -9.67
CA GLU A 37 -5.88 -0.74 -9.54
C GLU A 37 -4.80 -0.98 -10.59
N GLU A 38 -4.46 0.02 -11.40
CA GLU A 38 -3.43 -0.13 -12.43
C GLU A 38 -2.04 -0.26 -11.79
N ALA A 39 -1.36 -1.38 -12.04
CA ALA A 39 -0.05 -1.66 -11.45
C ALA A 39 1.12 -1.07 -12.27
N SER A 40 0.88 -0.80 -13.55
CA SER A 40 1.92 -0.53 -14.56
C SER A 40 1.69 0.80 -15.30
N CYS A 41 1.00 1.74 -14.66
CA CYS A 41 0.83 3.08 -15.20
C CYS A 41 2.18 3.83 -15.21
N GLN A 42 2.59 4.33 -16.37
CA GLN A 42 3.89 4.99 -16.55
C GLN A 42 4.06 6.24 -15.67
N ASN A 43 2.96 6.94 -15.37
CA ASN A 43 3.00 8.27 -14.76
C ASN A 43 2.32 8.33 -13.39
N THR A 44 1.90 7.20 -12.82
CA THR A 44 1.09 7.21 -11.60
C THR A 44 1.35 5.94 -10.77
N PRO A 45 1.94 6.05 -9.57
CA PRO A 45 2.32 4.87 -8.78
C PRO A 45 1.09 4.18 -8.20
N PRO A 46 0.94 2.84 -8.17
CA PRO A 46 -0.27 2.16 -7.66
C PRO A 46 -0.62 2.49 -6.20
N ASP A 47 -1.90 2.62 -5.84
CA ASP A 47 -2.32 2.71 -4.42
C ASP A 47 -2.36 1.31 -3.78
N LEU A 48 -1.18 0.79 -3.49
CA LEU A 48 -0.98 -0.54 -2.91
C LEU A 48 -1.75 -0.75 -1.61
N SER A 49 -2.02 0.31 -0.84
CA SER A 49 -2.74 0.19 0.43
C SER A 49 -4.16 -0.36 0.32
N LEU A 50 -4.74 -0.33 -0.88
CA LEU A 50 -6.07 -0.89 -1.20
C LEU A 50 -5.99 -2.28 -1.83
N CYS A 51 -4.78 -2.77 -2.13
CA CYS A 51 -4.53 -4.00 -2.89
C CYS A 51 -3.94 -5.12 -2.03
N VAL A 52 -3.51 -4.83 -0.80
CA VAL A 52 -2.86 -5.82 0.07
C VAL A 52 -3.89 -6.71 0.76
N TYR A 53 -3.74 -8.01 0.58
CA TYR A 53 -4.46 -9.05 1.29
C TYR A 53 -3.50 -9.87 2.14
N VAL A 54 -3.98 -10.34 3.28
CA VAL A 54 -3.33 -11.28 4.18
C VAL A 54 -3.89 -12.67 3.88
N LEU A 55 -3.03 -13.62 3.56
CA LEU A 55 -3.40 -15.03 3.53
C LEU A 55 -3.58 -15.49 4.98
N GLU A 56 -4.84 -15.63 5.41
CA GLU A 56 -5.16 -15.93 6.80
C GLU A 56 -5.16 -17.42 7.08
N GLN A 57 -5.83 -18.20 6.22
CA GLN A 57 -5.93 -19.65 6.34
C GLN A 57 -5.79 -20.33 4.99
N SER A 58 -5.30 -21.57 5.02
CA SER A 58 -5.29 -22.48 3.87
C SER A 58 -5.63 -23.90 4.31
N LEU A 59 -6.67 -24.49 3.72
CA LEU A 59 -7.22 -25.79 4.11
C LEU A 59 -7.47 -26.66 2.89
N SER A 60 -7.43 -27.97 3.08
CA SER A 60 -8.03 -28.87 2.10
C SER A 60 -9.54 -28.67 2.08
N VAL A 61 -10.19 -28.93 0.94
CA VAL A 61 -11.65 -28.78 0.80
C VAL A 61 -12.42 -29.61 1.84
N ARG A 62 -11.93 -30.81 2.17
CA ARG A 62 -12.55 -31.66 3.21
C ARG A 62 -12.48 -31.03 4.60
N ALA A 63 -11.32 -30.50 4.97
CA ALA A 63 -11.15 -29.83 6.26
C ALA A 63 -12.00 -28.55 6.34
N LEU A 64 -12.18 -27.84 5.23
CA LEU A 64 -13.09 -26.71 5.16
C LEU A 64 -14.55 -27.13 5.39
N GLN A 65 -15.02 -28.19 4.71
CA GLN A 65 -16.37 -28.71 4.89
C GLN A 65 -16.66 -29.10 6.34
N GLU A 66 -15.70 -29.76 6.99
CA GLU A 66 -15.80 -30.12 8.41
C GLU A 66 -15.90 -28.86 9.30
N MET A 67 -15.07 -27.84 9.05
CA MET A 67 -15.10 -26.58 9.81
C MET A 67 -16.43 -25.82 9.63
N VAL A 68 -16.88 -25.66 8.38
CA VAL A 68 -18.13 -24.92 8.07
C VAL A 68 -19.34 -25.66 8.66
N SER A 69 -19.33 -26.99 8.64
CA SER A 69 -20.44 -27.80 9.19
C SER A 69 -20.56 -27.74 10.72
N THR A 70 -19.48 -27.41 11.41
CA THR A 70 -19.43 -27.39 12.88
C THR A 70 -19.60 -25.98 13.47
N ASP A 71 -19.79 -24.96 12.62
CA ASP A 71 -19.80 -23.52 12.97
C ASP A 71 -18.59 -23.09 13.82
N CYS A 72 -17.55 -23.92 13.82
CA CYS A 72 -16.34 -23.80 14.61
C CYS A 72 -15.29 -22.98 13.83
N MET A 73 -15.69 -21.76 13.44
CA MET A 73 -14.82 -20.81 12.71
C MET A 73 -13.67 -20.29 13.58
N GLU A 74 -13.87 -20.21 14.90
CA GLU A 74 -12.87 -19.68 15.85
C GLU A 74 -11.83 -20.73 16.30
N THR A 75 -12.12 -22.03 16.15
CA THR A 75 -11.30 -23.12 16.73
C THR A 75 -10.34 -23.78 15.74
N ALA A 76 -10.33 -23.37 14.47
CA ALA A 76 -9.27 -23.75 13.53
C ALA A 76 -7.98 -22.94 13.84
N THR A 77 -7.40 -23.19 15.01
CA THR A 77 -6.05 -22.76 15.38
C THR A 77 -5.07 -23.43 14.42
N GLN A 78 -4.85 -22.82 13.25
CA GLN A 78 -3.79 -23.24 12.35
C GLN A 78 -2.45 -22.89 12.99
N ALA A 79 -1.87 -23.89 13.66
CA ALA A 79 -0.50 -23.83 14.13
C ALA A 79 0.46 -23.81 12.92
N GLY A 80 1.12 -22.67 12.71
CA GLY A 80 2.32 -22.54 11.87
C GLY A 80 2.11 -22.07 10.43
N ASN A 81 3.22 -21.72 9.79
CA ASN A 81 3.27 -21.26 8.41
C ASN A 81 3.19 -22.47 7.45
N ARG A 82 2.00 -22.75 6.92
CA ARG A 82 1.78 -23.84 5.96
C ARG A 82 2.04 -23.38 4.53
N THR A 83 2.70 -24.24 3.75
CA THR A 83 2.86 -24.04 2.31
C THR A 83 1.51 -24.20 1.60
N LEU A 84 1.17 -23.26 0.71
CA LEU A 84 0.00 -23.38 -0.17
C LEU A 84 0.18 -24.54 -1.15
N LEU A 85 -0.86 -25.37 -1.28
CA LEU A 85 -0.94 -26.42 -2.27
C LEU A 85 -2.08 -26.14 -3.25
N TYR A 86 -1.92 -26.56 -4.51
CA TYR A 86 -3.04 -26.59 -5.44
C TYR A 86 -4.16 -27.50 -4.90
N GLY A 87 -5.39 -27.04 -5.00
CA GLY A 87 -6.59 -27.72 -4.52
C GLY A 87 -7.00 -27.32 -3.10
N HIS A 88 -6.20 -26.50 -2.43
CA HIS A 88 -6.58 -25.91 -1.16
C HIS A 88 -7.55 -24.76 -1.34
N ALA A 89 -8.48 -24.64 -0.39
CA ALA A 89 -9.26 -23.44 -0.15
C ALA A 89 -8.43 -22.45 0.68
N ILE A 90 -8.47 -21.18 0.30
CA ILE A 90 -7.81 -20.07 0.97
C ILE A 90 -8.81 -19.03 1.46
N LEU A 91 -8.43 -18.39 2.57
CA LEU A 91 -9.13 -17.25 3.13
C LEU A 91 -8.24 -16.02 3.03
N LEU A 92 -8.72 -14.99 2.33
CA LEU A 92 -8.00 -13.74 2.09
C LEU A 92 -8.65 -12.59 2.86
N ARG A 93 -7.88 -11.98 3.76
CA ARG A 93 -8.32 -10.81 4.53
C ARG A 93 -7.68 -9.54 3.98
N HIS A 94 -8.48 -8.56 3.61
CA HIS A 94 -8.02 -7.26 3.17
C HIS A 94 -7.33 -6.49 4.30
N SER A 95 -6.07 -6.08 4.10
CA SER A 95 -5.20 -5.58 5.16
C SER A 95 -5.61 -4.22 5.73
N LEU A 96 -6.35 -3.39 4.98
CA LEU A 96 -6.75 -2.06 5.45
C LEU A 96 -8.07 -2.10 6.24
N SER A 97 -9.03 -2.89 5.78
CA SER A 97 -10.38 -2.94 6.37
C SER A 97 -10.60 -4.09 7.33
N GLU A 98 -9.68 -5.05 7.41
CA GLU A 98 -9.79 -6.28 8.20
C GLU A 98 -10.98 -7.17 7.79
N MET A 99 -11.51 -6.98 6.56
CA MET A 99 -12.63 -7.75 6.01
C MET A 99 -12.14 -8.81 5.04
N TYR A 100 -12.98 -9.78 4.72
CA TYR A 100 -12.62 -10.94 3.91
C TYR A 100 -13.13 -10.83 2.48
N LEU A 101 -12.30 -11.24 1.51
CA LEU A 101 -12.67 -11.28 0.10
C LEU A 101 -13.75 -12.35 -0.13
N ALA A 102 -14.91 -11.94 -0.64
CA ALA A 102 -16.08 -12.78 -0.76
C ALA A 102 -16.74 -12.69 -2.14
N CYS A 103 -17.36 -13.80 -2.54
CA CYS A 103 -18.39 -13.81 -3.58
C CYS A 103 -19.71 -13.36 -2.95
N LEU A 104 -20.26 -12.25 -3.42
CA LEU A 104 -21.50 -11.67 -2.90
C LEU A 104 -22.72 -12.33 -3.55
N CYS A 105 -23.90 -12.18 -2.92
CA CYS A 105 -25.17 -12.61 -3.51
C CYS A 105 -25.78 -11.59 -4.48
N THR A 106 -25.18 -10.40 -4.60
CA THR A 106 -25.62 -9.36 -5.53
C THR A 106 -25.02 -9.56 -6.91
N SER A 107 -25.66 -8.98 -7.92
CA SER A 107 -25.12 -8.91 -9.27
C SER A 107 -25.37 -7.52 -9.86
N SER A 108 -24.28 -6.82 -10.17
CA SER A 108 -24.28 -5.51 -10.84
C SER A 108 -23.91 -5.61 -12.33
N SER A 109 -23.72 -6.84 -12.83
CA SER A 109 -23.25 -7.14 -14.19
C SER A 109 -24.39 -7.30 -15.18
N ARG A 110 -24.08 -7.19 -16.48
CA ARG A 110 -25.01 -7.59 -17.56
C ARG A 110 -25.08 -9.11 -17.69
N ASP A 111 -24.02 -9.81 -17.29
CA ASP A 111 -24.03 -11.27 -17.19
C ASP A 111 -24.89 -11.66 -15.99
N LYS A 112 -26.11 -12.15 -16.27
CA LYS A 112 -27.09 -12.54 -15.24
C LYS A 112 -26.62 -13.70 -14.36
N LEU A 113 -25.60 -14.42 -14.80
CA LEU A 113 -25.01 -15.52 -14.03
C LEU A 113 -23.82 -15.03 -13.21
N ALA A 114 -23.28 -13.84 -13.46
CA ALA A 114 -22.17 -13.33 -12.68
C ALA A 114 -22.64 -12.80 -11.32
N PHE A 115 -21.82 -13.02 -10.30
CA PHE A 115 -21.98 -12.42 -8.98
C PHE A 115 -20.92 -11.34 -8.75
N ASP A 116 -21.26 -10.34 -7.94
CA ASP A 116 -20.30 -9.32 -7.54
C ASP A 116 -19.24 -9.92 -6.60
N VAL A 117 -18.02 -9.40 -6.68
CA VAL A 117 -16.94 -9.74 -5.76
C VAL A 117 -16.66 -8.54 -4.87
N GLY A 118 -16.54 -8.77 -3.56
CA GLY A 118 -16.43 -7.70 -2.58
C GLY A 118 -15.84 -8.16 -1.25
N LEU A 119 -16.07 -7.36 -0.22
CA LEU A 119 -15.58 -7.61 1.14
C LEU A 119 -16.74 -7.85 2.12
N GLN A 120 -16.58 -8.86 2.99
CA GLN A 120 -17.48 -9.16 4.11
C GLN A 120 -16.78 -9.06 5.46
N GLU A 121 -17.50 -8.63 6.49
CA GLU A 121 -16.95 -8.51 7.85
C GLU A 121 -16.85 -9.85 8.57
N THR A 122 -17.79 -10.75 8.32
CA THR A 122 -17.86 -12.07 8.95
C THR A 122 -17.46 -13.16 7.98
N VAL A 123 -16.70 -14.14 8.46
CA VAL A 123 -16.42 -15.38 7.74
C VAL A 123 -17.53 -16.36 8.09
N GLN A 124 -18.72 -16.17 7.52
CA GLN A 124 -19.83 -17.12 7.72
C GLN A 124 -20.09 -17.90 6.43
N GLY A 125 -20.16 -19.22 6.57
CA GLY A 125 -20.31 -20.14 5.44
C GLY A 125 -19.12 -20.12 4.49
N GLU A 126 -19.42 -20.35 3.20
CA GLU A 126 -18.41 -20.61 2.16
C GLU A 126 -18.08 -19.38 1.29
N ALA A 127 -18.78 -18.26 1.50
CA ALA A 127 -18.72 -17.10 0.60
C ALA A 127 -17.34 -16.44 0.53
N CYS A 128 -16.58 -16.49 1.63
CA CYS A 128 -15.23 -15.91 1.73
C CYS A 128 -14.11 -16.86 1.28
N TRP A 129 -14.44 -18.09 0.88
CA TRP A 129 -13.48 -19.13 0.57
C TRP A 129 -13.28 -19.30 -0.93
N TRP A 130 -12.01 -19.45 -1.33
CA TRP A 130 -11.61 -19.59 -2.72
C TRP A 130 -10.65 -20.77 -2.88
N THR A 131 -10.90 -21.71 -3.78
CA THR A 131 -9.95 -22.77 -4.11
C THR A 131 -8.95 -22.32 -5.16
N ILE A 132 -7.69 -22.76 -5.03
CA ILE A 132 -6.61 -22.46 -5.97
C ILE A 132 -6.42 -23.67 -6.90
N HIS A 133 -6.50 -23.45 -8.21
CA HIS A 133 -6.27 -24.48 -9.22
C HIS A 133 -5.13 -24.10 -10.17
N PRO A 134 -4.39 -25.09 -10.71
CA PRO A 134 -3.32 -24.82 -11.66
C PRO A 134 -3.89 -24.38 -13.00
N ALA A 135 -3.31 -23.34 -13.60
CA ALA A 135 -3.75 -22.84 -14.90
C ALA A 135 -3.40 -23.77 -16.09
N SER A 136 -2.42 -24.66 -15.92
CA SER A 136 -1.94 -25.55 -16.98
C SER A 136 -1.55 -26.92 -16.43
N LYS A 137 -1.37 -27.90 -17.33
CA LYS A 137 -0.94 -29.26 -17.00
C LYS A 137 0.53 -29.36 -16.51
N GLN A 138 1.26 -28.24 -16.41
CA GLN A 138 2.61 -28.20 -15.83
C GLN A 138 2.61 -28.32 -14.30
N ARG A 139 1.45 -28.15 -13.68
CA ARG A 139 1.22 -28.29 -12.24
C ARG A 139 0.04 -29.21 -12.01
N SER A 140 0.04 -29.88 -10.87
CA SER A 140 -0.99 -30.82 -10.46
C SER A 140 -1.57 -30.43 -9.10
N GLU A 141 -2.82 -30.86 -8.85
CA GLU A 141 -3.44 -30.77 -7.53
C GLU A 141 -2.55 -31.43 -6.46
N GLY A 142 -2.39 -30.79 -5.31
CA GLY A 142 -1.49 -31.21 -4.23
C GLY A 142 -0.03 -30.76 -4.37
N GLU A 143 0.39 -30.21 -5.51
CA GLU A 143 1.72 -29.60 -5.64
C GLU A 143 1.81 -28.24 -4.93
N LYS A 144 3.03 -27.85 -4.53
CA LYS A 144 3.29 -26.54 -3.91
C LYS A 144 3.10 -25.41 -4.92
N VAL A 145 2.31 -24.41 -4.54
CA VAL A 145 2.16 -23.17 -5.31
C VAL A 145 3.46 -22.36 -5.20
N ARG A 146 4.01 -21.93 -6.34
CA ARG A 146 5.25 -21.14 -6.39
C ARG A 146 4.95 -19.67 -6.71
N ILE A 147 5.83 -18.77 -6.26
CA ILE A 147 5.76 -17.36 -6.63
C ILE A 147 5.92 -17.24 -8.15
N GLY A 148 4.98 -16.55 -8.80
CA GLY A 148 4.96 -16.39 -10.26
C GLY A 148 4.20 -17.47 -11.02
N ASP A 149 3.66 -18.49 -10.35
CA ASP A 149 2.71 -19.40 -10.99
C ASP A 149 1.41 -18.64 -11.36
N ASP A 150 0.81 -19.03 -12.49
CA ASP A 150 -0.54 -18.59 -12.89
C ASP A 150 -1.60 -19.46 -12.21
N LEU A 151 -2.54 -18.80 -11.54
CA LEU A 151 -3.56 -19.40 -10.70
C LEU A 151 -4.95 -19.16 -11.28
N ILE A 152 -5.81 -20.16 -11.08
CA ILE A 152 -7.25 -20.02 -11.24
C ILE A 152 -7.87 -20.05 -9.84
N LEU A 153 -8.65 -19.03 -9.50
CA LEU A 153 -9.35 -18.93 -8.23
C LEU A 153 -10.84 -19.23 -8.45
N VAL A 154 -11.38 -20.19 -7.70
CA VAL A 154 -12.79 -20.61 -7.78
C VAL A 154 -13.47 -20.36 -6.44
N SER A 155 -14.59 -19.64 -6.45
CA SER A 155 -15.41 -19.42 -5.26
C SER A 155 -16.01 -20.74 -4.80
N VAL A 156 -15.88 -21.05 -3.50
CA VAL A 156 -16.48 -22.28 -2.93
C VAL A 156 -18.00 -22.19 -2.94
N SER A 157 -18.57 -21.04 -2.54
CA SER A 157 -20.03 -20.88 -2.45
C SER A 157 -20.79 -20.88 -3.77
N SER A 158 -20.13 -20.51 -4.87
CA SER A 158 -20.80 -20.30 -6.17
C SER A 158 -20.24 -21.16 -7.30
N GLU A 159 -19.12 -21.87 -7.06
CA GLU A 159 -18.38 -22.65 -8.07
C GLU A 159 -18.00 -21.84 -9.32
N ARG A 160 -17.82 -20.52 -9.14
CA ARG A 160 -17.48 -19.58 -10.22
C ARG A 160 -16.06 -19.07 -10.07
N TYR A 161 -15.45 -18.76 -11.20
CA TYR A 161 -14.10 -18.22 -11.27
C TYR A 161 -14.08 -16.74 -10.88
N LEU A 162 -13.05 -16.33 -10.13
CA LEU A 162 -12.70 -14.92 -9.98
C LEU A 162 -12.28 -14.38 -11.35
N HIS A 163 -13.15 -13.59 -11.96
CA HIS A 163 -13.06 -13.21 -13.36
C HIS A 163 -12.89 -11.71 -13.53
N LEU A 164 -11.95 -11.35 -14.40
CA LEU A 164 -11.79 -10.02 -14.94
C LEU A 164 -12.71 -9.84 -16.15
N ALA A 165 -13.85 -9.18 -15.93
CA ALA A 165 -14.79 -8.88 -16.99
C ALA A 165 -14.40 -7.61 -17.74
N SER A 166 -14.19 -7.76 -19.04
CA SER A 166 -14.15 -6.65 -19.99
C SER A 166 -15.51 -6.56 -20.68
N ALA A 167 -16.17 -5.40 -20.61
CA ALA A 167 -17.39 -5.19 -21.37
C ALA A 167 -17.05 -5.24 -22.87
N LYS A 168 -17.83 -5.99 -23.66
CA LYS A 168 -17.71 -5.94 -25.13
C LYS A 168 -18.02 -4.52 -25.61
N GLY A 169 -16.96 -3.80 -26.02
CA GLY A 169 -16.99 -2.39 -26.43
C GLY A 169 -16.28 -1.50 -25.42
N ASN A 170 -15.45 -0.56 -25.91
CA ASN A 170 -14.61 0.36 -25.12
C ASN A 170 -15.39 1.33 -24.18
N SER A 171 -16.68 1.11 -23.89
CA SER A 171 -17.54 2.07 -23.20
C SER A 171 -17.67 1.85 -21.69
N HIS A 172 -17.12 0.77 -21.12
CA HIS A 172 -17.18 0.52 -19.68
C HIS A 172 -15.84 0.07 -19.10
N PRO A 173 -15.50 0.52 -17.87
CA PRO A 173 -14.26 0.12 -17.21
C PRO A 173 -14.25 -1.38 -16.92
N LEU A 174 -13.06 -1.97 -16.84
CA LEU A 174 -12.85 -3.34 -16.39
C LEU A 174 -13.49 -3.55 -15.01
N ARG A 175 -14.09 -4.72 -14.79
CA ARG A 175 -14.74 -5.08 -13.52
C ARG A 175 -14.29 -6.45 -13.04
N VAL A 176 -14.37 -6.64 -11.72
CA VAL A 176 -14.14 -7.94 -11.08
C VAL A 176 -15.48 -8.55 -10.71
N GLN A 177 -15.69 -9.80 -11.09
CA GLN A 177 -16.91 -10.55 -10.80
C GLN A 177 -16.60 -12.04 -10.67
N ALA A 178 -17.51 -12.81 -10.06
CA ALA A 178 -17.45 -14.27 -10.09
C ALA A 178 -18.28 -14.76 -11.29
N SER A 179 -17.67 -15.40 -12.29
CA SER A 179 -18.34 -15.85 -13.52
C SER A 179 -17.83 -17.23 -13.97
N PHE A 180 -18.39 -17.79 -15.03
CA PHE A 180 -17.96 -19.07 -15.63
C PHE A 180 -16.74 -18.93 -16.55
N GLN A 181 -16.21 -17.72 -16.71
CA GLN A 181 -14.99 -17.47 -17.49
C GLN A 181 -13.76 -17.41 -16.60
N GLN A 182 -12.70 -18.08 -17.02
CA GLN A 182 -11.44 -18.10 -16.28
C GLN A 182 -10.65 -16.82 -16.50
N THR A 183 -9.91 -16.41 -15.47
CA THR A 183 -8.88 -15.38 -15.55
C THR A 183 -7.65 -15.90 -14.84
N LEU A 184 -6.48 -15.69 -15.45
CA LEU A 184 -5.21 -16.05 -14.85
C LEU A 184 -4.81 -14.96 -13.86
N TRP A 185 -4.61 -15.38 -12.62
CA TRP A 185 -4.13 -14.52 -11.54
C TRP A 185 -2.73 -14.93 -11.12
N THR A 186 -1.87 -13.97 -10.87
CA THR A 186 -0.53 -14.19 -10.32
C THR A 186 -0.44 -13.56 -8.94
N VAL A 187 0.21 -14.24 -8.00
CA VAL A 187 0.45 -13.70 -6.66
C VAL A 187 1.72 -12.84 -6.66
N TRP A 188 1.58 -11.59 -6.21
CA TRP A 188 2.72 -10.71 -5.93
C TRP A 188 2.97 -10.69 -4.43
N PRO A 189 4.11 -11.22 -3.96
CA PRO A 189 4.44 -11.18 -2.53
C PRO A 189 4.70 -9.74 -2.09
N ILE A 190 4.15 -9.34 -0.95
CA ILE A 190 4.31 -8.00 -0.37
C ILE A 190 5.23 -8.06 0.85
N SER A 191 4.93 -8.94 1.80
CA SER A 191 5.75 -9.18 2.98
C SER A 191 5.50 -10.57 3.56
N SER A 192 6.50 -11.14 4.25
CA SER A 192 6.35 -12.42 4.94
C SER A 192 6.04 -12.24 6.42
N SER A 193 5.11 -13.06 6.92
CA SER A 193 4.75 -13.15 8.32
C SER A 193 5.78 -13.87 9.20
N THR A 194 6.64 -14.70 8.59
CA THR A 194 7.71 -15.44 9.29
C THR A 194 8.70 -14.52 10.00
N VAL A 195 8.89 -13.29 9.51
CA VAL A 195 9.90 -12.35 10.03
C VAL A 195 9.28 -11.26 10.91
N LYS A 196 7.96 -11.31 11.16
CA LYS A 196 7.23 -10.30 11.94
C LYS A 196 7.84 -10.00 13.32
N PRO A 197 8.31 -10.99 14.12
CA PRO A 197 8.89 -10.71 15.44
C PRO A 197 10.17 -9.86 15.35
N HIS A 198 11.05 -10.13 14.39
CA HIS A 198 12.25 -9.33 14.15
C HIS A 198 11.93 -7.99 13.47
N SER A 199 10.88 -7.94 12.64
CA SER A 199 10.45 -6.72 11.95
C SER A 199 9.88 -5.62 12.84
N LEU A 200 9.59 -5.92 14.10
CA LEU A 200 9.04 -4.90 15.01
C LEU A 200 10.06 -3.79 15.30
N SER A 201 11.35 -4.09 15.23
CA SER A 201 12.42 -3.11 15.49
C SER A 201 12.90 -2.38 14.23
N PHE A 202 12.60 -2.88 13.04
CA PHE A 202 13.12 -2.35 11.77
C PHE A 202 12.04 -1.73 10.90
N VAL A 203 12.41 -0.71 10.14
CA VAL A 203 11.53 0.01 9.24
C VAL A 203 11.22 -0.84 8.01
N ASN A 204 9.93 -1.10 7.78
CA ASN A 204 9.46 -1.82 6.60
C ASN A 204 8.79 -0.85 5.62
N GLY A 205 8.75 -1.24 4.36
CA GLY A 205 7.89 -0.61 3.38
C GLY A 205 6.41 -0.73 3.78
N LEU A 206 5.61 0.23 3.35
CA LEU A 206 4.19 0.42 3.66
C LEU A 206 3.86 0.75 5.14
N ASP A 207 4.84 0.70 6.05
CA ASP A 207 4.68 1.16 7.42
C ASP A 207 4.28 2.64 7.47
N VAL A 208 3.48 2.99 8.48
CA VAL A 208 3.14 4.37 8.79
C VAL A 208 3.99 4.84 9.97
N LEU A 209 4.62 5.99 9.81
CA LEU A 209 5.65 6.49 10.71
C LEU A 209 5.66 8.02 10.78
N ARG A 210 6.51 8.52 11.68
CA ARG A 210 6.87 9.93 11.82
C ARG A 210 8.37 10.08 11.63
N PHE A 211 8.75 11.13 10.92
CA PHE A 211 10.14 11.59 10.86
C PHE A 211 10.38 12.54 12.01
N PHE A 212 11.12 12.06 13.00
CA PHE A 212 11.46 12.78 14.22
C PHE A 212 12.86 13.37 14.10
N HIS A 213 12.93 14.68 14.10
CA HIS A 213 14.18 15.40 14.09
C HIS A 213 14.68 15.57 15.54
N GLY A 214 15.45 14.57 15.99
CA GLY A 214 15.52 14.20 17.40
C GLY A 214 16.23 15.16 18.36
N HIS A 215 17.03 16.10 17.85
CA HIS A 215 17.68 17.10 18.71
C HIS A 215 16.77 18.27 19.11
N LEU A 216 15.67 18.48 18.40
CA LEU A 216 14.83 19.68 18.55
C LEU A 216 13.36 19.38 18.91
N ASP A 217 13.00 18.12 19.12
CA ASP A 217 11.62 17.67 19.31
C ASP A 217 10.69 18.13 18.14
N GLU A 218 11.24 18.06 16.92
CA GLU A 218 10.58 18.53 15.70
C GLU A 218 10.13 17.37 14.82
N PHE A 219 9.01 17.56 14.13
CA PHE A 219 8.45 16.56 13.22
C PHE A 219 8.25 17.15 11.83
N LEU A 220 8.55 16.34 10.81
CA LEU A 220 8.17 16.66 9.43
C LEU A 220 6.64 16.64 9.31
N THR A 221 6.05 17.74 8.86
CA THR A 221 4.60 17.90 8.80
C THR A 221 4.18 18.80 7.64
N VAL A 222 2.87 18.94 7.48
CA VAL A 222 2.24 19.86 6.55
C VAL A 222 1.32 20.84 7.29
N PRO A 223 1.03 22.01 6.70
CA PRO A 223 0.07 22.95 7.25
C PRO A 223 -1.30 22.30 7.52
N PRO A 224 -2.07 22.82 8.50
CA PRO A 224 -3.46 22.41 8.68
C PRO A 224 -4.29 22.71 7.43
N ILE A 225 -5.28 21.86 7.16
CA ILE A 225 -6.26 22.08 6.09
C ILE A 225 -7.03 23.38 6.36
N GLY A 226 -7.23 24.21 5.32
CA GLY A 226 -7.91 25.50 5.40
C GLY A 226 -7.00 26.70 5.71
N CYS A 227 -5.68 26.50 5.81
CA CYS A 227 -4.72 27.61 5.82
C CYS A 227 -4.54 28.18 4.40
N LYS A 228 -4.14 29.46 4.28
CA LYS A 228 -4.08 30.21 3.01
C LYS A 228 -3.21 29.56 1.90
N ASP A 229 -2.35 28.61 2.24
CA ASP A 229 -1.46 27.88 1.33
C ASP A 229 -2.07 26.57 0.78
N ASP A 230 -3.36 26.32 0.98
CA ASP A 230 -4.03 25.07 0.55
C ASP A 230 -4.20 24.95 -0.98
N GLU A 231 -4.09 26.05 -1.72
CA GLU A 231 -4.60 26.11 -3.09
C GLU A 231 -3.66 25.56 -4.18
N ASN A 232 -2.34 25.43 -3.99
CA ASN A 232 -1.46 24.82 -5.02
C ASN A 232 -0.08 24.39 -4.50
N ASN A 233 0.04 23.14 -4.02
CA ASN A 233 1.25 22.52 -3.45
C ASN A 233 1.53 22.95 -2.01
N CYS A 234 1.07 22.13 -1.06
CA CYS A 234 1.28 22.41 0.36
C CYS A 234 2.77 22.33 0.68
N ILE A 235 3.29 23.41 1.24
CA ILE A 235 4.65 23.52 1.76
C ILE A 235 4.85 22.45 2.84
N VAL A 236 6.05 21.87 2.90
CA VAL A 236 6.43 20.94 3.97
C VAL A 236 7.25 21.70 5.01
N ASN A 237 6.95 21.47 6.29
CA ASN A 237 7.56 22.20 7.40
C ASN A 237 8.05 21.23 8.50
N TYR A 238 8.97 21.73 9.32
CA TYR A 238 9.30 21.16 10.61
C TYR A 238 8.56 21.93 11.69
N GLN A 239 7.94 21.22 12.61
CA GLN A 239 7.23 21.84 13.71
C GLN A 239 7.45 21.11 15.03
N THR A 240 7.56 21.87 16.11
CA THR A 240 7.63 21.38 17.50
C THR A 240 6.26 21.17 18.16
N GLY A 241 6.25 20.40 19.25
CA GLY A 241 5.13 20.32 20.19
C GLY A 241 4.03 19.33 19.80
N ALA A 242 2.76 19.75 19.94
CA ALA A 242 1.60 18.84 19.83
C ALA A 242 1.42 18.17 18.44
N VAL A 243 2.20 18.57 17.43
CA VAL A 243 2.16 17.92 16.12
C VAL A 243 2.52 16.44 16.18
N ALA A 244 3.31 16.02 17.19
CA ALA A 244 3.65 14.63 17.45
C ALA A 244 2.41 13.72 17.63
N SER A 245 1.29 14.26 18.11
CA SER A 245 0.03 13.53 18.30
C SER A 245 -1.01 13.78 17.21
N PHE A 246 -0.66 14.54 16.16
CA PHE A 246 -1.57 14.86 15.07
C PHE A 246 -1.36 13.98 13.84
N ALA A 247 -2.44 13.74 13.10
CA ALA A 247 -2.43 12.89 11.91
C ALA A 247 -1.66 13.51 10.72
N ARG A 248 -1.39 14.82 10.75
CA ARG A 248 -0.65 15.56 9.70
C ARG A 248 0.88 15.39 9.76
N SER A 249 1.39 14.66 10.73
CA SER A 249 2.80 14.27 10.80
C SER A 249 3.01 12.81 10.40
N LEU A 250 1.95 12.13 9.93
CA LEU A 250 2.00 10.72 9.56
C LEU A 250 2.37 10.57 8.09
N TRP A 251 3.40 9.76 7.86
CA TRP A 251 3.95 9.46 6.55
C TRP A 251 3.99 7.94 6.35
N ARG A 252 3.92 7.50 5.10
CA ARG A 252 4.19 6.12 4.70
C ARG A 252 5.35 6.11 3.72
N ILE A 253 6.27 5.17 3.91
CA ILE A 253 7.33 4.90 2.93
C ILE A 253 6.87 3.79 2.00
N GLU A 254 6.82 4.06 0.70
CA GLU A 254 6.43 3.09 -0.34
C GLU A 254 7.68 2.76 -1.18
N ILE A 255 8.24 1.55 -1.04
CA ILE A 255 9.41 1.10 -1.81
C ILE A 255 9.06 1.09 -3.30
N VAL A 256 9.95 1.58 -4.16
CA VAL A 256 9.77 1.56 -5.62
C VAL A 256 10.11 0.16 -6.16
N SER A 257 9.29 -0.84 -5.81
CA SER A 257 9.35 -2.19 -6.37
C SER A 257 7.96 -2.79 -6.58
N LYS A 258 7.86 -3.72 -7.56
CA LYS A 258 6.64 -4.47 -7.86
C LYS A 258 6.37 -5.58 -6.84
N LYS A 259 7.42 -6.16 -6.25
CA LYS A 259 7.35 -7.25 -5.29
C LYS A 259 8.06 -6.82 -4.02
N TRP A 260 7.73 -7.46 -2.90
CA TRP A 260 8.40 -7.25 -1.61
C TRP A 260 8.43 -5.79 -1.13
N ASN A 261 7.49 -4.97 -1.60
CA ASN A 261 7.41 -3.55 -1.24
C ASN A 261 6.93 -3.29 0.20
N GLY A 262 6.55 -4.35 0.93
CA GLY A 262 6.36 -4.35 2.38
C GLY A 262 7.52 -5.01 3.14
N GLY A 263 8.65 -5.27 2.47
CA GLY A 263 9.89 -5.79 3.05
C GLY A 263 10.64 -4.75 3.89
N TYR A 264 11.81 -5.12 4.39
CA TYR A 264 12.71 -4.19 5.06
C TYR A 264 13.17 -3.10 4.11
N ILE A 265 13.27 -1.86 4.61
CA ILE A 265 13.88 -0.77 3.87
C ILE A 265 15.38 -0.79 4.14
N SER A 266 16.16 -0.88 3.06
CA SER A 266 17.61 -0.79 3.10
C SER A 266 18.12 0.63 2.82
N TRP A 267 19.36 0.91 3.22
CA TRP A 267 20.02 2.17 2.92
C TRP A 267 20.19 2.37 1.41
N GLY A 268 19.97 3.60 0.94
CA GLY A 268 20.01 3.98 -0.47
C GLY A 268 18.83 3.48 -1.30
N GLN A 269 17.95 2.63 -0.76
CA GLN A 269 16.85 2.03 -1.52
C GLN A 269 15.84 3.10 -1.96
N PRO A 270 15.51 3.18 -3.27
CA PRO A 270 14.52 4.12 -3.77
C PRO A 270 13.12 3.89 -3.18
N CYS A 271 12.53 4.93 -2.63
CA CYS A 271 11.19 4.93 -2.06
C CYS A 271 10.45 6.24 -2.30
N ARG A 272 9.13 6.21 -2.17
CA ARG A 272 8.25 7.38 -2.19
C ARG A 272 7.74 7.63 -0.77
N ILE A 273 7.61 8.90 -0.40
CA ILE A 273 7.14 9.29 0.93
C ILE A 273 5.74 9.89 0.80
N ARG A 274 4.72 9.18 1.30
CA ARG A 274 3.31 9.54 1.15
C ARG A 274 2.73 10.11 2.43
N HIS A 275 2.12 11.28 2.36
CA HIS A 275 1.39 11.86 3.48
C HIS A 275 0.02 11.19 3.64
N ILE A 276 -0.27 10.62 4.82
CA ILE A 276 -1.42 9.72 4.99
C ILE A 276 -2.76 10.41 4.79
N THR A 277 -2.98 11.55 5.45
CA THR A 277 -4.31 12.20 5.48
C THR A 277 -4.65 12.88 4.16
N SER A 278 -3.66 13.43 3.45
CA SER A 278 -3.87 14.03 2.12
C SER A 278 -3.83 13.01 0.97
N GLY A 279 -3.13 11.88 1.16
CA GLY A 279 -2.84 10.91 0.11
C GLY A 279 -1.83 11.37 -0.95
N LYS A 280 -1.26 12.58 -0.80
CA LYS A 280 -0.24 13.17 -1.67
C LYS A 280 1.17 12.65 -1.31
N TYR A 281 2.12 12.83 -2.23
CA TYR A 281 3.50 12.39 -2.11
C TYR A 281 4.43 13.59 -1.93
N LEU A 282 5.46 13.43 -1.11
CA LEU A 282 6.59 14.34 -1.06
C LEU A 282 7.22 14.42 -2.45
N ALA A 283 7.53 15.62 -2.92
CA ALA A 283 8.19 15.83 -4.20
C ALA A 283 9.11 17.04 -4.18
N VAL A 284 10.12 16.99 -5.05
CA VAL A 284 10.99 18.11 -5.37
C VAL A 284 10.50 18.76 -6.66
N ILE A 285 10.08 20.02 -6.58
CA ILE A 285 9.59 20.82 -7.71
C ILE A 285 10.61 21.91 -8.03
N ASN A 286 10.70 22.29 -9.31
CA ASN A 286 11.65 23.29 -9.80
C ASN A 286 13.12 22.97 -9.41
N GLY A 287 13.43 21.70 -9.16
CA GLY A 287 14.75 21.20 -8.77
C GLY A 287 15.21 21.52 -7.34
N LYS A 288 14.49 22.33 -6.54
CA LYS A 288 14.90 22.70 -5.17
C LYS A 288 13.77 22.87 -4.15
N ASP A 289 12.56 23.19 -4.60
CA ASP A 289 11.43 23.39 -3.70
C ASP A 289 10.84 22.05 -3.28
N ILE A 290 10.47 21.93 -2.01
CA ILE A 290 9.81 20.71 -1.51
C ILE A 290 8.35 20.97 -1.18
N CYS A 291 7.49 20.08 -1.64
CA CYS A 291 6.05 20.15 -1.38
C CYS A 291 5.42 18.76 -1.39
N ILE A 292 4.10 18.71 -1.20
CA ILE A 292 3.32 17.49 -1.47
C ILE A 292 2.45 17.61 -2.71
N VAL A 293 2.60 16.65 -3.62
CA VAL A 293 1.90 16.60 -4.92
C VAL A 293 0.93 15.42 -5.02
N PRO A 294 -0.15 15.54 -5.79
CA PRO A 294 -1.06 14.42 -6.03
C PRO A 294 -0.35 13.21 -6.62
N ARG A 295 -0.93 12.03 -6.44
CA ARG A 295 -0.44 10.78 -7.04
C ARG A 295 -0.33 10.84 -8.57
N SER A 296 -1.21 11.62 -9.22
CA SER A 296 -1.22 11.84 -10.67
C SER A 296 -0.24 12.92 -11.13
N HIS A 297 0.74 13.28 -10.28
CA HIS A 297 1.85 14.15 -10.67
C HIS A 297 2.67 13.41 -11.72
N GLY A 298 2.70 13.95 -12.94
CA GLY A 298 3.16 13.21 -14.12
C GLY A 298 4.63 12.79 -14.09
N ASP A 299 5.46 13.48 -13.30
CA ASP A 299 6.87 13.14 -13.13
C ASP A 299 7.07 12.29 -11.87
N LEU A 300 7.39 11.02 -12.08
CA LEU A 300 7.66 10.10 -10.99
C LEU A 300 9.02 10.33 -10.34
N GLU A 301 10.02 10.84 -11.07
CA GLU A 301 11.39 10.99 -10.56
C GLU A 301 11.45 12.04 -9.45
N GLU A 302 10.65 13.11 -9.58
CA GLU A 302 10.50 14.16 -8.56
C GLU A 302 9.95 13.63 -7.22
N MET A 303 9.32 12.46 -7.20
CA MET A 303 8.74 11.84 -6.00
C MET A 303 9.62 10.75 -5.38
N VAL A 304 10.84 10.52 -5.90
CA VAL A 304 11.69 9.39 -5.49
C VAL A 304 12.84 9.87 -4.59
N PHE A 305 12.85 9.33 -3.38
CA PHE A 305 13.83 9.61 -2.34
C PHE A 305 14.51 8.30 -1.92
N CYS A 306 15.54 8.41 -1.10
CA CYS A 306 16.11 7.28 -0.38
C CYS A 306 16.53 7.72 1.03
N LEU A 307 16.65 6.75 1.93
CA LEU A 307 17.22 6.97 3.26
C LEU A 307 18.71 6.62 3.20
N GLN A 308 19.56 7.50 3.73
CA GLN A 308 21.01 7.33 3.78
C GLN A 308 21.50 7.35 5.24
N PRO A 309 22.55 6.57 5.58
CA PRO A 309 23.08 6.53 6.93
C PRO A 309 23.96 7.75 7.24
N SER A 310 24.53 8.38 6.21
CA SER A 310 25.44 9.52 6.29
C SER A 310 25.38 10.33 5.00
N LYS A 311 25.76 11.61 5.08
CA LYS A 311 25.95 12.48 3.91
C LYS A 311 27.31 12.31 3.23
N ALA A 312 28.31 11.85 3.98
CA ALA A 312 29.67 11.64 3.46
C ALA A 312 29.80 10.27 2.79
N ASP A 313 29.13 9.25 3.35
CA ASP A 313 29.23 7.85 2.91
C ASP A 313 27.86 7.39 2.39
N THR A 314 27.46 7.90 1.23
CA THR A 314 26.20 7.51 0.58
C THR A 314 26.26 6.08 0.09
N VAL A 315 25.21 5.30 0.37
CA VAL A 315 25.04 3.94 -0.13
C VAL A 315 24.36 3.99 -1.49
N CYS A 316 24.97 3.38 -2.50
CA CYS A 316 24.33 3.13 -3.79
C CYS A 316 23.55 1.82 -3.70
N TRP A 317 22.25 1.89 -3.97
CA TRP A 317 21.38 0.72 -3.93
C TRP A 317 21.55 -0.15 -5.18
N ASP A 318 21.68 -1.46 -4.97
CA ASP A 318 21.72 -2.45 -6.03
C ASP A 318 20.39 -3.23 -6.10
N SER A 319 19.71 -3.11 -7.24
CA SER A 319 18.43 -3.79 -7.48
C SER A 319 18.52 -5.31 -7.54
N GLU A 320 19.72 -5.90 -7.73
CA GLU A 320 19.89 -7.36 -7.70
C GLU A 320 19.63 -7.96 -6.31
N GLN A 321 19.58 -7.14 -5.27
CA GLN A 321 19.26 -7.55 -3.89
C GLN A 321 17.75 -7.62 -3.59
N ASP A 322 16.86 -7.37 -4.57
CA ASP A 322 15.39 -7.29 -4.40
C ASP A 322 14.70 -8.68 -4.29
N HIS A 323 15.30 -9.60 -3.54
CA HIS A 323 14.77 -10.96 -3.33
C HIS A 323 14.38 -11.20 -1.88
N GLY A 324 13.10 -11.52 -1.66
CA GLY A 324 12.59 -11.80 -0.32
C GLY A 324 12.38 -10.53 0.48
N MET A 325 12.57 -10.59 1.79
CA MET A 325 12.30 -9.45 2.68
C MET A 325 13.36 -8.35 2.66
N GLY A 326 14.49 -8.54 1.96
CA GLY A 326 15.62 -7.59 2.00
C GLY A 326 16.40 -7.63 3.31
N SER A 327 17.32 -6.67 3.47
CA SER A 327 18.20 -6.55 4.65
C SER A 327 17.60 -5.60 5.68
N ALA A 328 17.60 -6.01 6.95
CA ALA A 328 17.07 -5.24 8.06
C ALA A 328 18.09 -4.19 8.54
N ASP A 329 18.18 -3.05 7.85
CA ASP A 329 19.24 -2.07 8.07
C ASP A 329 18.84 -0.91 9.00
N ILE A 330 17.60 -0.44 8.87
CA ILE A 330 17.13 0.78 9.54
C ILE A 330 16.23 0.40 10.72
N LYS A 331 16.60 0.84 11.93
CA LYS A 331 15.87 0.58 13.17
C LYS A 331 15.03 1.78 13.60
N TYR A 332 13.82 1.53 14.05
CA TYR A 332 12.98 2.55 14.70
C TYR A 332 13.66 3.04 15.99
N GLY A 333 13.68 4.36 16.19
CA GLY A 333 14.27 4.98 17.38
C GLY A 333 15.81 5.05 17.38
N ASP A 334 16.48 3.98 16.95
CA ASP A 334 17.94 3.83 17.08
C ASP A 334 18.73 4.37 15.88
N SER A 335 18.22 4.19 14.66
CA SER A 335 18.91 4.64 13.46
C SER A 335 18.68 6.13 13.22
N THR A 336 19.74 6.84 12.85
CA THR A 336 19.65 8.20 12.29
C THR A 336 19.73 8.10 10.78
N ALA A 337 18.70 8.59 10.09
CA ALA A 337 18.58 8.56 8.63
C ALA A 337 18.56 9.97 8.06
N PHE A 338 19.20 10.15 6.92
CA PHE A 338 19.14 11.37 6.11
C PHE A 338 18.30 11.08 4.87
N ILE A 339 17.39 11.99 4.52
CA ILE A 339 16.54 11.84 3.32
C ILE A 339 17.22 12.54 2.16
N GLN A 340 17.50 11.79 1.10
CA GLN A 340 18.11 12.30 -0.14
C GLN A 340 17.16 12.09 -1.30
N HIS A 341 17.01 13.09 -2.17
CA HIS A 341 16.29 12.96 -3.43
C HIS A 341 17.16 12.24 -4.46
N VAL A 342 16.63 11.21 -5.12
CA VAL A 342 17.46 10.30 -5.93
C VAL A 342 17.98 10.98 -7.21
N SER A 343 17.14 11.69 -7.96
CA SER A 343 17.56 12.25 -9.25
C SER A 343 18.47 13.47 -9.11
N THR A 344 18.22 14.34 -8.13
CA THR A 344 19.03 15.56 -7.93
C THR A 344 20.15 15.40 -6.90
N SER A 345 20.17 14.29 -6.15
CA SER A 345 21.09 14.05 -5.03
C SER A 345 21.06 15.10 -3.91
N LEU A 346 20.04 15.98 -3.89
CA LEU A 346 19.87 16.99 -2.85
C LEU A 346 19.36 16.38 -1.54
N TRP A 347 19.74 16.99 -0.42
CA TRP A 347 19.35 16.58 0.91
C TRP A 347 18.13 17.33 1.41
N LEU A 348 17.20 16.62 2.04
CA LEU A 348 16.12 17.26 2.78
C LEU A 348 16.70 17.99 3.99
N SER A 349 16.48 19.29 4.04
CA SER A 349 16.96 20.17 5.10
C SER A 349 15.93 21.27 5.40
N HIS A 350 16.32 22.26 6.18
CA HIS A 350 15.49 23.36 6.62
C HIS A 350 16.07 24.71 6.21
N MET A 351 15.20 25.70 5.98
CA MET A 351 15.63 27.08 5.79
C MET A 351 16.09 27.69 7.11
N VAL A 352 17.28 28.31 7.12
CA VAL A 352 17.76 29.12 8.24
C VAL A 352 17.21 30.53 8.06
N VAL A 353 16.33 30.97 8.97
CA VAL A 353 15.80 32.35 8.97
C VAL A 353 16.50 33.12 10.09
N GLU A 354 17.35 34.08 9.72
CA GLU A 354 18.24 34.81 10.64
C GLU A 354 17.54 35.73 11.65
N ASN A 355 16.21 35.84 11.67
CA ASN A 355 15.48 36.76 12.56
C ASN A 355 14.12 36.21 13.00
N LEU A 356 14.09 35.06 13.69
CA LEU A 356 12.91 34.67 14.45
C LEU A 356 12.76 35.59 15.66
N GLN A 357 12.03 36.71 15.50
CA GLN A 357 11.38 37.33 16.65
C GLN A 357 10.47 36.26 17.25
N ILE A 358 10.91 35.68 18.38
CA ILE A 358 10.14 34.71 19.16
C ILE A 358 8.85 35.41 19.58
N ARG A 359 7.79 35.27 18.77
CA ARG A 359 6.44 35.61 19.20
C ARG A 359 6.07 34.59 20.25
N SER A 360 6.25 34.98 21.50
CA SER A 360 5.85 34.27 22.72
C SER A 360 4.55 33.47 22.48
N GLY A 361 4.66 32.14 22.59
CA GLY A 361 3.52 31.22 22.61
C GLY A 361 3.14 30.49 21.31
N LYS A 362 3.79 30.72 20.16
CA LYS A 362 3.56 29.90 18.95
C LYS A 362 4.66 28.86 18.74
N PRO A 363 4.33 27.63 18.29
CA PRO A 363 5.33 26.63 17.91
C PRO A 363 6.29 27.20 16.88
N THR A 364 7.58 26.90 17.02
CA THR A 364 8.57 27.22 16.00
C THR A 364 8.28 26.39 14.76
N GLU A 365 8.13 27.05 13.62
CA GLU A 365 7.91 26.42 12.32
C GLU A 365 9.08 26.78 11.41
N ARG A 366 9.79 25.76 10.91
CA ARG A 366 10.88 25.94 9.93
C ARG A 366 10.44 25.35 8.60
N LYS A 367 10.60 26.12 7.52
CA LYS A 367 10.27 25.65 6.18
C LYS A 367 11.29 24.60 5.72
N ALA A 368 10.81 23.46 5.22
CA ALA A 368 11.69 22.46 4.62
C ALA A 368 12.15 22.91 3.23
N MET A 369 13.33 22.45 2.83
CA MET A 369 13.92 22.72 1.52
C MET A 369 14.85 21.59 1.09
N MET A 370 15.17 21.52 -0.21
CA MET A 370 16.25 20.68 -0.70
C MET A 370 17.55 21.47 -0.77
N HIS A 371 18.64 20.94 -0.21
CA HIS A 371 19.93 21.62 -0.14
C HIS A 371 21.08 20.72 -0.66
N PRO A 372 22.07 21.23 -1.42
CA PRO A 372 23.17 20.42 -1.95
C PRO A 372 24.03 19.74 -0.89
N GLU A 373 24.28 20.42 0.24
CA GLU A 373 25.08 19.88 1.36
C GLU A 373 24.19 19.52 2.58
N GLY A 374 22.99 20.11 2.65
CA GLY A 374 22.20 20.28 3.88
C GLY A 374 22.99 20.76 5.10
N HIS A 375 22.42 20.62 6.29
CA HIS A 375 23.03 20.93 7.57
C HIS A 375 23.46 19.67 8.33
N MET A 376 24.34 19.81 9.32
CA MET A 376 24.84 18.68 10.12
C MET A 376 23.73 18.06 10.99
N ASP A 377 22.73 18.84 11.34
CA ASP A 377 21.55 18.48 12.10
C ASP A 377 20.37 18.12 11.18
N ASP A 378 20.57 17.51 10.01
CA ASP A 378 19.43 17.05 9.19
C ASP A 378 18.95 15.62 9.55
N GLY A 379 19.63 14.96 10.48
CA GLY A 379 19.35 13.56 10.82
C GLY A 379 17.95 13.36 11.42
N PHE A 380 17.27 12.31 10.96
CA PHE A 380 15.97 11.89 11.47
C PHE A 380 16.09 10.55 12.20
N SER A 381 15.49 10.46 13.39
CA SER A 381 15.04 9.18 13.92
C SER A 381 13.64 8.89 13.39
N VAL A 382 13.35 7.62 13.15
CA VAL A 382 12.05 7.19 12.63
C VAL A 382 11.24 6.60 13.78
N ALA A 383 9.99 7.05 13.95
CA ALA A 383 9.08 6.54 14.96
C ALA A 383 7.85 5.89 14.31
N ARG A 384 7.60 4.60 14.60
CA ARG A 384 6.44 3.88 14.06
C ARG A 384 5.14 4.41 14.68
N ALA A 385 4.12 4.63 13.85
CA ALA A 385 2.78 4.98 14.32
C ALA A 385 2.05 3.76 14.89
N ARG A 386 1.10 3.99 15.81
CA ARG A 386 0.23 2.91 16.30
C ARG A 386 -0.72 2.47 15.18
N GLY A 387 -1.08 1.17 15.16
CA GLY A 387 -1.97 0.63 14.11
C GLY A 387 -3.32 1.35 14.03
N GLU A 388 -3.95 1.63 15.18
CA GLU A 388 -5.23 2.36 15.25
C GLU A 388 -5.12 3.81 14.76
N GLU A 389 -4.01 4.47 15.04
CA GLU A 389 -3.73 5.82 14.60
C GLU A 389 -3.55 5.88 13.08
N ALA A 390 -2.75 4.97 12.52
CA ALA A 390 -2.56 4.82 11.09
C ALA A 390 -3.88 4.53 10.35
N LYS A 391 -4.71 3.63 10.92
CA LYS A 391 -6.05 3.31 10.39
C LYS A 391 -6.97 4.53 10.41
N SER A 392 -7.01 5.26 11.52
CA SER A 392 -7.83 6.46 11.69
C SER A 392 -7.43 7.56 10.68
N ALA A 393 -6.13 7.78 10.48
CA ALA A 393 -5.64 8.74 9.49
C ALA A 393 -6.03 8.36 8.05
N GLY A 394 -6.03 7.06 7.72
CA GLY A 394 -6.54 6.55 6.45
C GLY A 394 -8.03 6.79 6.26
N ILE A 395 -8.83 6.64 7.33
CA ILE A 395 -10.28 6.94 7.33
C ILE A 395 -10.51 8.43 7.10
N ILE A 396 -9.77 9.32 7.79
CA ILE A 396 -9.86 10.78 7.61
C ILE A 396 -9.70 11.13 6.13
N ARG A 397 -8.63 10.64 5.47
CA ARG A 397 -8.41 10.87 4.03
C ARG A 397 -9.64 10.52 3.20
N LYS A 398 -10.21 9.34 3.44
CA LYS A 398 -11.30 8.80 2.62
C LYS A 398 -12.61 9.54 2.87
N SER A 399 -12.95 9.79 4.13
CA SER A 399 -14.10 10.61 4.51
C SER A 399 -14.01 12.00 3.88
N THR A 400 -12.86 12.67 3.99
CA THR A 400 -12.64 13.99 3.39
C THR A 400 -12.81 13.95 1.87
N SER A 401 -12.19 12.98 1.18
CA SER A 401 -12.33 12.84 -0.27
C SER A 401 -13.78 12.61 -0.71
N LEU A 402 -14.52 11.74 0.01
CA LEU A 402 -15.92 11.43 -0.30
C LEU A 402 -16.81 12.65 -0.11
N PHE A 403 -16.68 13.34 1.03
CA PHE A 403 -17.48 14.53 1.31
C PHE A 403 -17.16 15.69 0.37
N LEU A 404 -15.89 15.93 0.04
CA LEU A 404 -15.52 16.95 -0.94
C LEU A 404 -16.07 16.65 -2.33
N HIS A 405 -16.06 15.38 -2.75
CA HIS A 405 -16.66 14.98 -4.02
C HIS A 405 -18.19 15.20 -4.00
N PHE A 406 -18.86 14.80 -2.92
CA PHE A 406 -20.30 15.04 -2.74
C PHE A 406 -20.65 16.52 -2.74
N ILE A 407 -19.92 17.35 -1.99
CA ILE A 407 -20.13 18.81 -1.93
C ILE A 407 -19.95 19.43 -3.32
N ARG A 408 -18.94 19.01 -4.09
CA ARG A 408 -18.74 19.48 -5.47
C ARG A 408 -19.92 19.12 -6.36
N TYR A 409 -20.48 17.92 -6.21
CA TYR A 409 -21.64 17.48 -6.97
C TYR A 409 -22.91 18.28 -6.62
N VAL A 410 -23.13 18.61 -5.34
CA VAL A 410 -24.32 19.35 -4.87
C VAL A 410 -24.24 20.86 -5.14
N ARG A 411 -23.03 21.43 -5.27
CA ARG A 411 -22.82 22.85 -5.59
C ARG A 411 -22.98 23.18 -7.09
N VAL A 412 -23.07 22.15 -7.94
CA VAL A 412 -23.49 22.24 -9.34
C VAL A 412 -25.01 22.10 -9.38
#